data_AF-A0A974UJW7-F1
#
_entry.id   AF-A0A974UJW7-F1
#
_cell.length_a   1.000
_cell.length_b   1.000
_cell.length_c   1.000
_cell.angle_alpha   90.00
_cell.angle_beta   90.00
_cell.angle_gamma   90.00
#
_symmetry.space_group_name_H-M   'P 1'
#
loop_
_entity.id
_entity.type
_entity.pdbx_description
1 polymer ?
#
loop_
_entity_poly.entity_id
_entity_poly.type
_entity_poly.pdbx_seq_one_letter_code
_entity_poly.pdbx_strand_id
1 'polypeptide(L)'
;MNWPATDRYELEVSPGGLGFVHDLLNTLSAGKPRETDLLAEVADAQRWLDAALDRWAEATERPAERVELTADDVEHLRDLRDELQAATGHAAEDAGALPSAPVLLQPGPDGWLRPEPRGTGWRRVASIVLIEVLEAQRADRWRRLKTCRNNRCAVAFYDRSRNNSGVWHNVQVCGNAVNLRAYRARMRSQQNG
;
A
#
# COMPACT_ATOMS: atom_id res chain seq x y z
N MET A 1 -12.40 -4.06 -13.67
CA MET A 1 -12.46 -4.74 -12.36
C MET A 1 -11.44 -4.06 -11.46
N ASN A 2 -11.80 -3.90 -10.19
CA ASN A 2 -11.26 -2.87 -9.29
C ASN A 2 -10.31 -3.55 -8.25
N TRP A 3 -9.48 -2.80 -7.50
CA TRP A 3 -8.45 -3.42 -6.63
C TRP A 3 -9.04 -3.80 -5.25
N PRO A 4 -9.02 -5.08 -4.86
CA PRO A 4 -9.96 -5.64 -3.88
C PRO A 4 -9.87 -5.00 -2.49
N ALA A 5 -8.69 -4.61 -2.02
CA ALA A 5 -8.56 -3.98 -0.71
C ALA A 5 -8.81 -2.46 -0.75
N THR A 6 -8.32 -1.80 -1.80
CA THR A 6 -8.38 -0.34 -1.97
C THR A 6 -9.79 0.15 -2.28
N ASP A 7 -10.56 -0.64 -3.02
CA ASP A 7 -11.94 -0.31 -3.37
C ASP A 7 -12.85 -0.10 -2.16
N ARG A 8 -12.56 -0.80 -1.05
CA ARG A 8 -13.29 -0.68 0.22
C ARG A 8 -13.23 0.74 0.79
N TYR A 9 -12.26 1.55 0.35
CA TYR A 9 -12.09 2.93 0.76
C TYR A 9 -12.52 3.95 -0.29
N GLU A 10 -13.12 3.50 -1.40
CA GLU A 10 -13.59 4.33 -2.51
C GLU A 10 -12.48 5.25 -3.08
N LEU A 11 -11.26 4.73 -3.14
CA LEU A 11 -10.10 5.48 -3.60
C LEU A 11 -9.78 5.19 -5.05
N GLU A 12 -9.32 6.22 -5.74
CA GLU A 12 -8.67 6.01 -7.02
C GLU A 12 -7.27 5.39 -6.83
N VAL A 13 -7.03 4.25 -7.46
CA VAL A 13 -5.83 3.43 -7.23
C VAL A 13 -4.59 4.00 -7.93
N SER A 14 -3.41 3.59 -7.48
CA SER A 14 -2.13 3.92 -8.12
C SER A 14 -2.07 3.33 -9.53
N PRO A 15 -1.38 3.98 -10.48
CA PRO A 15 -1.28 3.49 -11.86
C PRO A 15 -0.35 2.27 -11.99
N GLY A 16 -0.66 1.37 -12.92
CA GLY A 16 0.15 0.19 -13.24
C GLY A 16 0.31 -0.77 -12.06
N GLY A 17 1.44 -1.47 -12.00
CA GLY A 17 1.71 -2.44 -10.93
C GLY A 17 1.91 -1.82 -9.54
N LEU A 18 2.15 -0.50 -9.42
CA LEU A 18 2.10 0.21 -8.13
C LEU A 18 0.73 0.08 -7.44
N GLY A 19 -0.33 -0.22 -8.20
CA GLY A 19 -1.63 -0.57 -7.65
C GLY A 19 -1.57 -1.77 -6.70
N PHE A 20 -0.71 -2.75 -6.93
CA PHE A 20 -0.56 -3.92 -6.05
C PHE A 20 0.00 -3.54 -4.67
N VAL A 21 1.00 -2.64 -4.64
CA VAL A 21 1.58 -2.13 -3.38
C VAL A 21 0.56 -1.29 -2.62
N HIS A 22 -0.18 -0.44 -3.34
CA HIS A 22 -1.27 0.35 -2.77
C HIS A 22 -2.36 -0.57 -2.18
N ASP A 23 -2.69 -1.65 -2.87
CA ASP A 23 -3.69 -2.61 -2.41
C ASP A 23 -3.24 -3.39 -1.17
N LEU A 24 -1.98 -3.86 -1.15
CA LEU A 24 -1.40 -4.50 0.04
C LEU A 24 -1.46 -3.56 1.26
N LEU A 25 -1.08 -2.29 1.11
CA LEU A 25 -1.20 -1.29 2.17
C LEU A 25 -2.64 -1.21 2.70
N ASN A 26 -3.62 -1.20 1.80
CA ASN A 26 -5.03 -1.08 2.14
C ASN A 26 -5.70 -2.38 2.59
N THR A 27 -4.97 -3.50 2.74
CA THR A 27 -5.51 -4.69 3.42
C THR A 27 -5.79 -4.43 4.89
N LEU A 28 -5.10 -3.46 5.51
CA LEU A 28 -5.22 -3.14 6.93
C LEU A 28 -6.64 -2.73 7.34
N SER A 29 -6.91 -2.84 8.63
CA SER A 29 -8.15 -2.35 9.23
C SER A 29 -8.10 -0.82 9.41
N ALA A 30 -8.87 -0.07 8.62
CA ALA A 30 -8.85 1.38 8.62
C ALA A 30 -10.17 2.01 8.15
N GLY A 31 -10.17 3.34 7.98
CA GLY A 31 -11.31 4.07 7.48
C GLY A 31 -12.35 4.37 8.56
N LYS A 32 -13.47 4.96 8.12
CA LYS A 32 -14.64 5.21 8.95
C LYS A 32 -15.91 5.00 8.09
N PRO A 33 -16.73 3.96 8.35
CA PRO A 33 -16.56 2.91 9.37
C PRO A 33 -15.27 2.11 9.18
N ARG A 34 -14.83 1.42 10.23
CA ARG A 34 -13.56 0.70 10.20
C ARG A 34 -13.74 -0.61 9.46
N GLU A 35 -12.98 -0.78 8.39
CA GLU A 35 -12.92 -2.01 7.62
C GLU A 35 -12.14 -3.10 8.36
N THR A 36 -12.40 -4.36 8.01
CA THR A 36 -11.66 -5.51 8.57
C THR A 36 -10.25 -5.58 8.02
N ASP A 37 -9.34 -6.20 8.78
CA ASP A 37 -8.00 -6.51 8.27
C ASP A 37 -8.09 -7.77 7.39
N LEU A 38 -7.81 -7.63 6.09
CA LEU A 38 -7.85 -8.75 5.14
C LEU A 38 -6.70 -9.74 5.36
N LEU A 39 -5.67 -9.34 6.09
CA LEU A 39 -4.59 -10.22 6.52
C LEU A 39 -4.85 -10.80 7.91
N ALA A 40 -6.05 -10.66 8.51
CA ALA A 40 -6.35 -11.24 9.83
C ALA A 40 -6.36 -12.77 9.81
N GLU A 41 -6.93 -13.37 8.76
CA GLU A 41 -7.11 -14.81 8.63
C GLU A 41 -6.54 -15.29 7.29
N VAL A 42 -5.95 -16.50 7.28
CA VAL A 42 -5.31 -17.07 6.07
C VAL A 42 -6.30 -17.16 4.90
N ALA A 43 -7.54 -17.57 5.17
CA ALA A 43 -8.56 -17.68 4.14
C ALA A 43 -8.90 -16.32 3.50
N ASP A 44 -8.90 -15.24 4.28
CA ASP A 44 -9.21 -13.90 3.80
C ASP A 44 -8.02 -13.31 3.05
N ALA A 45 -6.81 -13.54 3.56
CA ALA A 45 -5.56 -13.15 2.91
C ALA A 45 -5.39 -13.85 1.56
N GLN A 46 -5.72 -15.14 1.48
CA GLN A 46 -5.66 -15.90 0.23
C GLN A 46 -6.63 -15.35 -0.82
N ARG A 47 -7.89 -15.08 -0.43
CA ARG A 47 -8.90 -14.51 -1.34
C ARG A 47 -8.49 -13.12 -1.84
N TRP A 48 -7.92 -12.30 -0.96
CA TRP A 48 -7.36 -11.01 -1.35
C TRP A 48 -6.21 -11.19 -2.34
N LEU A 49 -5.24 -12.06 -2.04
CA LEU A 49 -4.04 -12.23 -2.84
C LEU A 49 -4.36 -12.77 -4.24
N ASP A 50 -5.25 -13.76 -4.36
CA ASP A 50 -5.66 -14.31 -5.66
C ASP A 50 -6.25 -13.20 -6.55
N ALA A 51 -7.18 -12.41 -6.02
CA ALA A 51 -7.79 -11.31 -6.74
C ALA A 51 -6.77 -10.19 -7.07
N ALA A 52 -5.87 -9.86 -6.15
CA ALA A 52 -4.85 -8.84 -6.34
C ALA A 52 -3.80 -9.24 -7.38
N LEU A 53 -3.41 -10.52 -7.44
CA LEU A 53 -2.49 -11.05 -8.44
C LEU A 53 -3.10 -11.01 -9.85
N ASP A 54 -4.39 -11.32 -10.00
CA ASP A 54 -5.10 -11.18 -11.26
C ASP A 54 -5.11 -9.72 -11.74
N ARG A 55 -5.34 -8.76 -10.83
CA ARG A 55 -5.29 -7.33 -11.15
C ARG A 55 -3.87 -6.89 -11.53
N TRP A 56 -2.86 -7.36 -10.82
CA TRP A 56 -1.47 -7.05 -11.11
C TRP A 56 -1.03 -7.60 -12.47
N ALA A 57 -1.42 -8.83 -12.79
CA ALA A 57 -1.15 -9.44 -14.10
C ALA A 57 -1.72 -8.59 -15.25
N GLU A 58 -2.98 -8.16 -15.12
CA GLU A 58 -3.63 -7.28 -16.10
C GLU A 58 -2.95 -5.91 -16.18
N ALA A 59 -2.66 -5.28 -15.04
CA ALA A 59 -2.09 -3.93 -14.97
C ALA A 59 -0.63 -3.85 -15.46
N THR A 60 0.08 -4.97 -15.48
CA THR A 60 1.49 -5.04 -15.91
C THR A 60 1.69 -5.79 -17.22
N GLU A 61 0.64 -6.41 -17.77
CA GLU A 61 0.70 -7.32 -18.91
C GLU A 61 1.69 -8.49 -18.69
N ARG A 62 1.75 -8.98 -17.44
CA ARG A 62 2.66 -10.07 -17.02
C ARG A 62 1.86 -11.25 -16.49
N PRO A 63 2.33 -12.49 -16.70
CA PRO A 63 1.70 -13.65 -16.09
C PRO A 63 1.89 -13.61 -14.56
N ALA A 64 0.81 -13.81 -13.81
CA ALA A 64 0.88 -14.11 -12.39
C ALA A 64 0.77 -15.62 -12.18
N GLU A 65 1.65 -16.17 -11.35
CA GLU A 65 1.49 -17.51 -10.80
C GLU A 65 0.71 -17.41 -9.49
N ARG A 66 -0.18 -18.39 -9.26
CA ARG A 66 -0.88 -18.50 -7.98
C ARG A 66 0.10 -18.73 -6.84
N VAL A 67 -0.13 -18.08 -5.71
CA VAL A 67 0.68 -18.18 -4.50
C VAL A 67 -0.20 -18.69 -3.37
N GLU A 68 0.12 -19.86 -2.82
CA GLU A 68 -0.55 -20.37 -1.62
C GLU A 68 0.09 -19.74 -0.37
N LEU A 69 -0.76 -19.27 0.55
CA LEU A 69 -0.37 -18.69 1.83
C LEU A 69 -0.58 -19.67 2.98
N THR A 70 0.40 -19.70 3.87
CA THR A 70 0.31 -20.30 5.20
C THR A 70 0.03 -19.23 6.28
N ALA A 71 -0.21 -19.66 7.51
CA ALA A 71 -0.32 -18.72 8.64
C ALA A 71 0.96 -17.91 8.86
N ASP A 72 2.13 -18.53 8.71
CA ASP A 72 3.43 -17.87 8.79
C ASP A 72 3.60 -16.82 7.69
N ASP A 73 3.16 -17.13 6.46
CA ASP A 73 3.20 -16.16 5.37
C ASP A 73 2.37 -14.91 5.67
N VAL A 74 1.20 -15.08 6.28
CA VAL A 74 0.33 -13.96 6.65
C VAL A 74 0.96 -13.05 7.69
N GLU A 75 1.69 -13.60 8.67
CA GLU A 75 2.45 -12.80 9.64
C GLU A 75 3.49 -11.93 8.94
N HIS A 76 4.30 -12.53 8.06
CA HIS A 76 5.31 -11.80 7.30
C HIS A 76 4.71 -10.77 6.33
N LEU A 77 3.51 -11.00 5.79
CA LEU A 77 2.80 -10.01 4.97
C LEU A 77 2.34 -8.80 5.78
N ARG A 78 1.98 -8.99 7.06
CA ARG A 78 1.68 -7.87 7.97
C ARG A 78 2.93 -7.07 8.27
N ASP A 79 4.06 -7.73 8.54
CA ASP A 79 5.34 -7.05 8.77
C ASP A 79 5.76 -6.23 7.55
N LEU A 80 5.69 -6.82 6.35
CA LEU A 80 5.96 -6.11 5.09
C LEU A 80 5.03 -4.90 4.91
N ARG A 81 3.74 -5.05 5.24
CA ARG A 81 2.76 -3.96 5.16
C ARG A 81 3.09 -2.83 6.14
N ASP A 82 3.55 -3.16 7.34
CA ASP A 82 3.92 -2.18 8.36
C ASP A 82 5.20 -1.42 7.97
N GLU A 83 6.18 -2.10 7.37
CA GLU A 83 7.37 -1.47 6.78
C GLU A 83 6.99 -0.52 5.62
N LEU A 84 6.09 -0.93 4.74
CA LEU A 84 5.56 -0.08 3.67
C LEU A 84 4.79 1.13 4.20
N GLN A 85 4.02 0.97 5.29
CA GLN A 85 3.32 2.07 5.95
C GLN A 85 4.32 3.09 6.51
N ALA A 86 5.41 2.63 7.13
CA ALA A 86 6.47 3.50 7.61
C ALA A 86 7.12 4.26 6.44
N ALA A 87 7.45 3.56 5.35
CA ALA A 87 8.08 4.15 4.15
C ALA A 87 7.19 5.15 3.40
N THR A 88 5.86 5.02 3.47
CA THR A 88 4.88 5.92 2.85
C THR A 88 4.28 6.95 3.82
N GLY A 89 4.74 6.94 5.07
CA GLY A 89 4.30 7.83 6.13
C GLY A 89 4.81 9.26 5.98
N HIS A 90 4.24 10.19 6.75
CA HIS A 90 4.64 11.60 6.73
C HIS A 90 5.99 11.88 7.41
N ALA A 91 6.51 10.91 8.17
CA ALA A 91 7.80 10.97 8.86
C ALA A 91 8.84 10.07 8.18
N ALA A 92 8.72 9.82 6.87
CA ALA A 92 9.60 8.95 6.07
C ALA A 92 11.06 9.45 5.94
N GLU A 93 11.51 10.36 6.81
CA GLU A 93 12.94 10.72 6.94
C GLU A 93 13.75 9.52 7.47
N ASP A 94 13.14 8.67 8.30
CA ASP A 94 13.57 7.29 8.54
C ASP A 94 12.82 6.38 7.56
N ALA A 95 13.32 6.27 6.32
CA ALA A 95 12.79 5.29 5.38
C ALA A 95 12.93 3.90 6.02
N GLY A 96 11.81 3.32 6.45
CA GLY A 96 11.77 1.94 6.92
C GLY A 96 12.53 1.05 5.94
N ALA A 97 13.44 0.24 6.44
CA ALA A 97 14.24 -0.65 5.61
C ALA A 97 13.32 -1.75 5.08
N LEU A 98 12.74 -1.55 3.90
CA LEU A 98 12.00 -2.60 3.20
C LEU A 98 12.87 -3.87 3.14
N PRO A 99 12.25 -5.06 3.24
CA PRO A 99 13.03 -6.29 3.35
C PRO A 99 13.68 -6.59 2.00
N SER A 100 14.78 -7.33 2.00
CA SER A 100 15.35 -7.84 0.75
C SER A 100 14.53 -9.03 0.23
N ALA A 101 14.23 -9.06 -1.06
CA ALA A 101 13.65 -10.24 -1.72
C ALA A 101 14.49 -10.65 -2.95
N PRO A 102 14.57 -11.95 -3.25
CA PRO A 102 15.28 -12.42 -4.44
C PRO A 102 14.50 -12.03 -5.70
N VAL A 103 15.21 -11.45 -6.67
CA VAL A 103 14.68 -11.11 -8.00
C VAL A 103 15.56 -11.76 -9.05
N LEU A 104 14.95 -12.33 -10.10
CA LEU A 104 15.68 -12.80 -11.28
C LEU A 104 15.61 -11.72 -12.36
N LEU A 105 16.75 -11.34 -12.95
CA LEU A 105 16.73 -10.49 -14.14
C LEU A 105 16.67 -11.36 -15.38
N GLN A 106 15.63 -11.19 -16.20
CA GLN A 106 15.49 -11.92 -17.47
C GLN A 106 15.54 -10.94 -18.65
N PRO A 107 16.31 -11.25 -19.71
CA PRO A 107 16.24 -10.49 -20.95
C PRO A 107 14.89 -10.69 -21.64
N GLY A 108 14.22 -9.59 -21.98
CA GLY A 108 13.05 -9.59 -22.85
C GLY A 108 13.42 -9.75 -24.33
N PRO A 109 12.44 -10.03 -25.20
CA PRO A 109 12.66 -10.12 -26.65
C PRO A 109 13.10 -8.78 -27.27
N ASP A 110 12.88 -7.68 -26.56
CA ASP A 110 13.31 -6.32 -26.88
C ASP A 110 14.75 -6.00 -26.43
N GLY A 111 15.45 -6.97 -25.82
CA GLY A 111 16.81 -6.81 -25.30
C GLY A 111 16.89 -6.10 -23.95
N TRP A 112 15.76 -5.69 -23.37
CA TRP A 112 15.72 -5.04 -22.06
C TRP A 112 15.67 -6.07 -20.94
N LEU A 113 16.41 -5.82 -19.86
CA LEU A 113 16.34 -6.65 -18.65
C LEU A 113 15.07 -6.32 -17.88
N ARG A 114 14.28 -7.34 -17.57
CA ARG A 114 13.05 -7.23 -16.77
C ARG A 114 13.22 -8.01 -15.47
N PRO A 115 12.84 -7.43 -14.32
CA PRO A 115 12.87 -8.13 -13.05
C PRO A 115 11.67 -9.08 -12.93
N GLU A 116 11.95 -10.35 -12.64
CA GLU A 116 10.96 -11.41 -12.42
C GLU A 116 10.93 -11.81 -10.93
N PRO A 117 9.73 -11.91 -10.33
CA PRO A 117 9.61 -12.24 -8.92
C PRO A 117 10.02 -13.69 -8.65
N ARG A 118 10.74 -13.91 -7.55
CA ARG A 118 11.15 -15.25 -7.12
C ARG A 118 10.72 -15.55 -5.68
N GLY A 119 10.78 -16.83 -5.34
CA GLY A 119 10.36 -17.34 -4.03
C GLY A 119 8.98 -17.98 -4.06
N THR A 120 8.51 -18.34 -2.86
CA THR A 120 7.22 -18.97 -2.59
C THR A 120 6.55 -18.25 -1.41
N GLY A 121 5.23 -18.42 -1.25
CA GLY A 121 4.48 -17.79 -0.17
C GLY A 121 4.69 -16.27 -0.12
N TRP A 122 4.89 -15.73 1.08
CA TRP A 122 5.07 -14.30 1.30
C TRP A 122 6.31 -13.74 0.57
N ARG A 123 7.37 -14.53 0.38
CA ARG A 123 8.59 -14.07 -0.30
C ARG A 123 8.35 -13.73 -1.76
N ARG A 124 7.44 -14.45 -2.43
CA ARG A 124 7.04 -14.13 -3.80
C ARG A 124 6.26 -12.82 -3.84
N VAL A 125 5.35 -12.60 -2.89
CA VAL A 125 4.60 -11.34 -2.75
C VAL A 125 5.54 -10.17 -2.47
N ALA A 126 6.48 -10.33 -1.53
CA ALA A 126 7.51 -9.34 -1.25
C ALA A 126 8.35 -9.02 -2.50
N SER A 127 8.71 -10.03 -3.28
CA SER A 127 9.43 -9.82 -4.54
C SER A 127 8.62 -9.01 -5.55
N ILE A 128 7.32 -9.25 -5.70
CA ILE A 128 6.43 -8.44 -6.54
C ILE A 128 6.40 -6.99 -6.03
N VAL A 129 6.16 -6.81 -4.73
CA VAL A 129 6.12 -5.49 -4.08
C VAL A 129 7.40 -4.70 -4.36
N LEU A 130 8.58 -5.27 -4.12
CA LEU A 130 9.84 -4.55 -4.32
C LEU A 130 10.11 -4.20 -5.78
N ILE A 131 9.71 -5.07 -6.72
CA ILE A 131 9.79 -4.78 -8.16
C ILE A 131 8.92 -3.57 -8.49
N GLU A 132 7.67 -3.54 -8.02
CA GLU A 132 6.77 -2.43 -8.30
C GLU A 132 7.17 -1.12 -7.59
N VAL A 133 7.77 -1.21 -6.40
CA VAL A 133 8.39 -0.07 -5.73
C VAL A 133 9.56 0.47 -6.56
N LEU A 134 10.46 -0.40 -7.05
CA LEU A 134 11.59 -0.01 -7.89
C LEU A 134 11.13 0.69 -9.16
N GLU A 135 10.17 0.12 -9.88
CA GLU A 135 9.62 0.70 -11.11
C GLU A 135 8.91 2.03 -10.84
N ALA A 136 8.17 2.13 -9.73
CA ALA A 136 7.54 3.38 -9.31
C ALA A 136 8.56 4.46 -8.91
N GLN A 137 9.68 4.09 -8.28
CA GLN A 137 10.76 5.03 -7.95
C GLN A 137 11.44 5.55 -9.22
N ARG A 138 11.77 4.66 -10.17
CA ARG A 138 12.33 5.03 -11.48
C ARG A 138 11.44 5.97 -12.26
N ALA A 139 10.12 5.81 -12.13
CA ALA A 139 9.13 6.66 -12.78
C ALA A 139 8.70 7.90 -11.96
N ASP A 140 9.34 8.18 -10.81
CA ASP A 140 8.98 9.27 -9.88
C ASP A 140 7.51 9.23 -9.39
N ARG A 141 6.91 8.04 -9.36
CA ARG A 141 5.53 7.80 -8.89
C ARG A 141 5.47 7.40 -7.42
N TRP A 142 6.54 6.81 -6.89
CA TRP A 142 6.59 6.33 -5.50
C TRP A 142 6.21 7.41 -4.48
N ARG A 143 6.76 8.62 -4.61
CA ARG A 143 6.50 9.76 -3.72
C ARG A 143 5.04 10.24 -3.65
N ARG A 144 4.19 9.76 -4.56
CA ARG A 144 2.75 10.08 -4.61
C ARG A 144 1.92 9.06 -3.83
N LEU A 145 2.42 7.85 -3.59
CA LEU A 145 1.76 6.89 -2.70
C LEU A 145 2.07 7.27 -1.25
N LYS A 146 1.03 7.60 -0.48
CA LYS A 146 1.16 8.19 0.85
C LYS A 146 0.19 7.55 1.82
N THR A 147 0.57 7.48 3.08
CA THR A 147 -0.34 7.13 4.17
C THR A 147 -1.02 8.38 4.72
N CYS A 148 -2.33 8.31 4.97
CA CYS A 148 -3.11 9.43 5.50
C CYS A 148 -2.49 10.03 6.77
N ARG A 149 -2.32 11.36 6.81
CA ARG A 149 -1.76 12.08 7.97
C ARG A 149 -2.61 11.97 9.23
N ASN A 150 -3.86 11.52 9.12
CA ASN A 150 -4.70 11.32 10.28
C ASN A 150 -4.24 10.04 10.98
N ASN A 151 -3.63 10.20 12.16
CA ASN A 151 -3.10 9.11 12.99
C ASN A 151 -4.11 8.02 13.38
N ARG A 152 -5.41 8.23 13.14
CA ARG A 152 -6.46 7.23 13.37
C ARG A 152 -6.96 6.55 12.08
N CYS A 153 -6.42 6.90 10.92
CA CYS A 153 -6.92 6.45 9.62
C CYS A 153 -6.02 5.41 8.97
N ALA A 154 -4.70 5.62 8.88
CA ALA A 154 -3.73 4.71 8.25
C ALA A 154 -4.00 4.29 6.78
N VAL A 155 -5.12 4.68 6.17
CA VAL A 155 -5.42 4.40 4.75
C VAL A 155 -4.32 4.99 3.86
N ALA A 156 -3.79 4.17 2.96
CA ALA A 156 -2.89 4.61 1.90
C ALA A 156 -3.70 5.18 0.74
N PHE A 157 -3.17 6.22 0.09
CA PHE A 157 -3.79 6.89 -1.04
C PHE A 157 -2.73 7.35 -2.05
N TYR A 158 -3.15 7.52 -3.31
CA TYR A 158 -2.29 8.08 -4.35
C TYR A 158 -2.60 9.57 -4.56
N ASP A 159 -1.60 10.43 -4.33
CA ASP A 159 -1.72 11.87 -4.43
C ASP A 159 -1.71 12.36 -5.88
N ARG A 160 -2.90 12.70 -6.36
CA ARG A 160 -3.15 13.28 -7.69
C ARG A 160 -3.06 14.81 -7.73
N SER A 161 -2.77 15.46 -6.62
CA SER A 161 -2.59 16.92 -6.63
C SER A 161 -1.41 17.31 -7.51
N ARG A 162 -1.52 18.48 -8.15
CA ARG A 162 -0.51 19.02 -9.07
C ARG A 162 0.89 19.05 -8.43
N ASN A 163 0.98 19.45 -7.17
CA ASN A 163 2.24 19.70 -6.47
C ASN A 163 2.61 18.59 -5.47
N ASN A 164 1.98 17.42 -5.53
CA ASN A 164 2.17 16.33 -4.55
C ASN A 164 1.98 16.82 -3.09
N SER A 165 0.99 17.68 -2.86
CA SER A 165 0.70 18.32 -1.58
C SER A 165 -0.43 17.67 -0.79
N GLY A 166 -1.06 16.62 -1.33
CA GLY A 166 -2.07 15.82 -0.65
C GLY A 166 -1.48 15.12 0.57
N VAL A 167 -2.19 15.21 1.69
CA VAL A 167 -1.80 14.59 2.98
C VAL A 167 -2.95 13.80 3.62
N TRP A 168 -4.13 13.78 2.99
CA TRP A 168 -5.32 13.09 3.46
C TRP A 168 -5.89 12.25 2.32
N HIS A 169 -6.27 11.01 2.58
CA HIS A 169 -7.01 10.19 1.60
C HIS A 169 -8.37 10.82 1.25
N ASN A 170 -9.02 11.44 2.24
CA ASN A 170 -10.26 12.19 2.09
C ASN A 170 -10.25 13.41 3.02
N VAL A 171 -10.32 14.61 2.45
CA VAL A 171 -10.25 15.88 3.19
C VAL A 171 -11.48 16.07 4.08
N GLN A 172 -12.66 15.68 3.61
CA GLN A 172 -13.91 15.86 4.34
C GLN A 172 -14.00 14.96 5.57
N VAL A 173 -13.43 13.75 5.49
CA VAL A 173 -13.42 12.79 6.59
C VAL A 173 -12.22 13.03 7.51
N CYS A 174 -11.00 12.99 6.98
CA CYS A 174 -9.78 13.04 7.78
C CYS A 174 -9.27 14.45 8.03
N GLY A 175 -9.28 15.32 7.01
CA GLY A 175 -8.83 16.70 7.15
C GLY A 175 -9.66 17.49 8.16
N ASN A 176 -10.99 17.46 8.01
CA ASN A 176 -11.91 18.14 8.93
C ASN A 176 -11.84 17.58 10.35
N ALA A 177 -11.72 16.25 10.52
CA ALA A 177 -11.60 15.63 11.83
C ALA A 177 -10.32 16.02 12.57
N VAL A 178 -9.20 16.21 11.86
CA VAL A 178 -7.96 16.73 12.46
C VAL A 178 -8.11 18.20 12.85
N ASN A 179 -8.64 19.03 11.95
CA ASN A 179 -8.84 20.47 12.21
C ASN A 179 -9.76 20.72 13.42
N LEU A 180 -10.86 19.97 13.53
CA LEU A 180 -11.78 20.07 14.66
C LEU A 180 -11.14 19.64 15.98
N ARG A 181 -10.32 18.58 15.98
CA ARG A 181 -9.56 18.16 17.17
C ARG A 181 -8.57 19.23 17.62
N ALA A 182 -7.82 19.81 16.67
CA ALA A 182 -6.87 20.87 16.95
C ALA A 182 -7.56 22.12 17.52
N TYR A 183 -8.70 22.52 16.95
CA TYR A 183 -9.53 23.61 17.47
C TYR A 183 -9.97 23.36 18.91
N ARG A 184 -10.54 22.18 19.21
CA ARG A 184 -10.98 21.81 20.57
C ARG A 184 -9.83 21.76 21.57
N ALA A 185 -8.65 21.31 21.16
CA ALA A 185 -7.46 21.30 22.01
C ALA A 185 -7.05 22.73 22.40
N ARG A 186 -7.04 23.66 21.44
CA ARG A 186 -6.76 25.09 21.68
C ARG A 186 -7.77 25.76 22.62
N MET A 187 -9.06 25.44 22.46
CA MET A 187 -10.10 25.98 23.34
C MET A 187 -9.94 25.50 24.79
N ARG A 188 -9.58 24.22 25.00
CA ARG A 188 -9.33 23.70 26.35
C ARG A 188 -8.08 24.30 27.00
N SER A 189 -7.02 24.54 26.25
CA SER A 189 -5.82 25.19 26.80
C SER A 189 -6.07 26.65 27.19
N GLN A 190 -7.02 27.33 26.53
CA GLN A 190 -7.41 28.71 26.86
C GLN A 190 -8.40 28.81 28.03
N GLN A 191 -9.09 27.72 28.39
CA GLN A 191 -10.01 27.68 29.54
C GLN A 191 -9.32 27.23 30.84
N ASN A 192 -8.15 26.58 30.74
CA ASN A 192 -7.40 26.03 31.86
C ASN A 192 -6.14 26.86 32.22
N GLY A 193 -5.96 28.03 31.60
CA GLY A 193 -4.88 28.98 31.90
C GLY A 193 -5.46 30.34 32.20
#